data_AF-A0A3A4XM85-F1
#
_entry.id   AF-A0A3A4XM85-F1
#
_cell.length_a   1.000
_cell.length_b   1.000
_cell.length_c   1.000
_cell.angle_alpha   90.00
_cell.angle_beta   90.00
_cell.angle_gamma   90.00
#
_symmetry.space_group_name_H-M   'P 1'
#
loop_
_entity.id
_entity.type
_entity.pdbx_description
1 polymer ?
#
loop_
_entity_poly.entity_id
_entity_poly.type
_entity_poly.pdbx_seq_one_letter_code
_entity_poly.pdbx_strand_id
1 'polypeptide(L)'
;MPGCWIGSDALTAEICVEEVWHGPKREADVKAKILSQLSQSATFISGERLSATLGVSRVAVWKHIRQLQELGYRIETSSKGYRLLSGPDTPFPWAFGERADRVHYYPEVGSTMDIAMELARGGCSGSTVVVAERQTRGRGRLQRNWQSTAGGLYFTMILRPQMEPSTSSLINLAAAVDLADVLESLYGIRVQLKWPNDVLVDGRKLAGILSQMVADPDRIEFVNLGIGINVHNDTRNLQPPAVSVASLTAQPVSRAHILASFWDRFEQRLDTGDLSGVVPQWKQRALTLGRHVKVQTFHEMYEGVAVDIEKNGGLILKTAEGNYTTVIYGDCFHQDG
;
A
#
# COMPACT_ATOMS: atom_id res chain seq x y z
N MET A 1 -15.58 -35.98 15.34
CA MET A 1 -15.40 -34.96 16.40
C MET A 1 -13.92 -34.66 16.53
N PRO A 2 -13.44 -33.49 16.06
CA PRO A 2 -12.08 -33.04 16.30
C PRO A 2 -12.03 -32.04 17.45
N GLY A 3 -11.06 -32.24 18.35
CA GLY A 3 -10.89 -31.52 19.61
C GLY A 3 -10.33 -30.11 19.46
N CYS A 4 -10.84 -29.26 20.34
CA CYS A 4 -10.43 -27.91 20.65
C CYS A 4 -9.02 -27.90 21.27
N TRP A 5 -8.11 -27.08 20.73
CA TRP A 5 -6.86 -26.72 21.40
C TRP A 5 -6.96 -25.27 21.86
N ILE A 6 -7.18 -25.09 23.16
CA ILE A 6 -7.00 -23.85 23.90
C ILE A 6 -5.54 -23.87 24.36
N GLY A 7 -4.72 -22.98 23.81
CA GLY A 7 -3.34 -22.75 24.22
C GLY A 7 -3.14 -21.27 24.48
N SER A 8 -3.41 -20.86 25.71
CA SER A 8 -3.03 -19.59 26.29
C SER A 8 -1.52 -19.55 26.48
N ASP A 9 -0.84 -18.61 25.83
CA ASP A 9 0.39 -18.00 26.34
C ASP A 9 0.52 -16.62 25.71
N ALA A 10 -0.05 -15.64 26.40
CA ALA A 10 0.12 -14.23 26.11
C ALA A 10 1.53 -13.80 26.55
N LEU A 11 2.52 -14.05 25.70
CA LEU A 11 3.75 -13.27 25.71
C LEU A 11 3.45 -11.94 25.03
N THR A 12 2.97 -10.98 25.83
CA THR A 12 2.93 -9.57 25.46
C THR A 12 4.36 -9.11 25.19
N ALA A 13 4.76 -9.13 23.92
CA ALA A 13 5.86 -8.32 23.48
C ALA A 13 5.44 -6.86 23.71
N GLU A 14 6.01 -6.21 24.72
CA GLU A 14 6.08 -4.75 24.79
C GLU A 14 6.83 -4.30 23.54
N ILE A 15 6.08 -4.00 22.48
CA ILE A 15 6.58 -3.18 21.40
C ILE A 15 6.72 -1.79 22.03
N CYS A 16 7.94 -1.25 22.07
CA CYS A 16 8.15 0.17 22.34
C CYS A 16 7.46 0.97 21.23
N VAL A 17 6.18 1.29 21.47
CA VAL A 17 5.36 2.18 20.64
C VAL A 17 5.71 3.62 21.05
N GLU A 18 6.98 4.00 20.90
CA GLU A 18 7.38 5.40 21.03
C GLU A 18 7.33 6.00 19.61
N GLU A 19 6.45 6.99 19.43
CA GLU A 19 6.22 7.77 18.20
C GLU A 19 5.21 7.22 17.17
N VAL A 20 4.03 6.82 17.63
CA VAL A 20 2.84 6.88 16.76
C VAL A 20 2.39 8.32 16.66
N TRP A 21 2.19 8.84 15.45
CA TRP A 21 1.37 10.03 15.30
C TRP A 21 -0.11 9.66 15.55
N HIS A 22 -0.52 9.70 16.82
CA HIS A 22 -1.91 9.76 17.24
C HIS A 22 -2.38 11.20 17.44
N GLY A 23 -1.71 12.18 16.80
CA GLY A 23 -2.03 13.59 17.00
C GLY A 23 -3.53 13.82 16.82
N PRO A 24 -4.21 14.49 17.76
CA PRO A 24 -5.66 14.64 17.73
C PRO A 24 -6.10 15.18 16.36
N LYS A 25 -7.27 14.76 15.85
CA LYS A 25 -7.81 15.17 14.53
C LYS A 25 -7.60 16.67 14.23
N ARG A 26 -7.70 17.51 15.27
CA ARG A 26 -7.47 18.95 15.23
C ARG A 26 -6.04 19.37 14.85
N GLU A 27 -5.00 18.64 15.26
CA GLU A 27 -3.60 18.98 14.96
C GLU A 27 -3.21 18.62 13.52
N ALA A 28 -3.64 17.44 13.03
CA ALA A 28 -3.47 17.07 11.62
C ALA A 28 -4.22 18.07 10.71
N ASP A 29 -5.43 18.48 11.11
CA ASP A 29 -6.24 19.48 10.40
C ASP A 29 -5.56 20.86 10.33
N VAL A 30 -4.93 21.33 11.42
CA VAL A 30 -4.19 22.61 11.41
C VAL A 30 -2.96 22.54 10.49
N LYS A 31 -2.15 21.47 10.55
CA LYS A 31 -1.00 21.29 9.65
C LYS A 31 -1.44 21.22 8.19
N ALA A 32 -2.51 20.48 7.88
CA ALA A 32 -3.09 20.39 6.54
C ALA A 32 -3.49 21.77 6.00
N LYS A 33 -4.22 22.56 6.81
CA LYS A 33 -4.66 23.89 6.43
C LYS A 33 -3.51 24.88 6.28
N ILE A 34 -2.48 24.82 7.13
CA ILE A 34 -1.25 25.61 6.97
C ILE A 34 -0.61 25.30 5.62
N LEU A 35 -0.36 24.01 5.34
CA LEU A 35 0.30 23.60 4.09
C LEU A 35 -0.54 23.94 2.86
N SER A 36 -1.87 23.77 2.93
CA SER A 36 -2.79 24.17 1.86
C SER A 36 -2.73 25.67 1.56
N GLN A 37 -2.71 26.52 2.59
CA GLN A 37 -2.57 27.97 2.39
C GLN A 37 -1.20 28.30 1.78
N LEU A 38 -0.12 27.73 2.32
CA LEU A 38 1.24 28.02 1.85
C LEU A 38 1.50 27.49 0.43
N SER A 39 0.96 26.33 0.05
CA SER A 39 1.16 25.74 -1.28
C SER A 39 0.42 26.50 -2.39
N GLN A 40 -0.67 27.18 -2.05
CA GLN A 40 -1.45 28.01 -2.99
C GLN A 40 -0.85 29.41 -3.21
N SER A 41 0.26 29.75 -2.54
CA SER A 41 0.88 31.07 -2.64
C SER A 41 2.35 30.99 -3.03
N ALA A 42 2.72 31.73 -4.08
CA ALA A 42 4.12 31.92 -4.47
C ALA A 42 4.86 32.93 -3.57
N THR A 43 4.12 33.67 -2.71
CA THR A 43 4.65 34.74 -1.86
C THR A 43 4.49 34.39 -0.38
N PHE A 44 5.01 35.25 0.49
CA PHE A 44 4.89 35.06 1.94
C PHE A 44 3.46 35.25 2.41
N ILE A 45 2.99 34.35 3.28
CA ILE A 45 1.74 34.48 4.02
C ILE A 45 2.06 34.88 5.46
N SER A 46 1.51 36.01 5.91
CA SER A 46 1.74 36.49 7.27
C SER A 46 1.17 35.54 8.33
N GLY A 47 1.84 35.47 9.49
CA GLY A 47 1.33 34.71 10.63
C GLY A 47 -0.01 35.24 11.15
N GLU A 48 -0.34 36.52 10.92
CA GLU A 48 -1.69 37.06 11.20
C GLU A 48 -2.74 36.38 10.35
N ARG A 49 -2.49 36.31 9.05
CA ARG A 49 -3.45 35.76 8.10
C ARG A 49 -3.66 34.28 8.39
N LEU A 50 -2.59 33.52 8.62
CA LEU A 50 -2.72 32.12 9.04
C LEU A 50 -3.49 31.99 10.35
N SER A 51 -3.18 32.80 11.36
CA SER A 51 -3.87 32.78 12.66
C SER A 51 -5.37 33.05 12.52
N ALA A 52 -5.75 34.08 11.75
CA ALA A 52 -7.14 34.45 11.49
C ALA A 52 -7.89 33.36 10.71
N THR A 53 -7.31 32.85 9.62
CA THR A 53 -7.95 31.80 8.80
C THR A 53 -8.12 30.49 9.55
N LEU A 54 -7.17 30.13 10.40
CA LEU A 54 -7.17 28.84 11.12
C LEU A 54 -7.92 28.88 12.45
N GLY A 55 -8.24 30.08 12.96
CA GLY A 55 -8.86 30.24 14.29
C GLY A 55 -7.94 29.80 15.44
N VAL A 56 -6.62 29.91 15.27
CA VAL A 56 -5.60 29.57 16.29
C VAL A 56 -4.66 30.75 16.52
N SER A 57 -3.97 30.81 17.65
CA SER A 57 -3.06 31.93 17.96
C SER A 57 -1.83 31.95 17.03
N ARG A 58 -1.23 33.14 16.84
CA ARG A 58 0.05 33.28 16.11
C ARG A 58 1.16 32.39 16.67
N VAL A 59 1.19 32.21 18.00
CA VAL A 59 2.16 31.32 18.68
C VAL A 59 1.90 29.86 18.29
N ALA A 60 0.64 29.43 18.19
CA ALA A 60 0.30 28.09 17.72
C ALA A 60 0.69 27.87 16.25
N VAL A 61 0.44 28.84 15.37
CA VAL A 61 0.93 28.80 13.98
C VAL A 61 2.44 28.62 13.94
N TRP A 62 3.20 29.44 14.68
CA TRP A 62 4.65 29.33 14.74
C TRP A 62 5.12 27.95 15.23
N LYS A 63 4.48 27.37 16.25
CA LYS A 63 4.79 26.01 16.74
C LYS A 63 4.58 24.97 15.65
N HIS A 64 3.45 25.01 14.94
CA HIS A 64 3.19 24.06 13.85
C HIS A 64 4.14 24.25 12.66
N ILE A 65 4.51 25.47 12.32
CA ILE A 65 5.53 25.73 11.28
C ILE A 65 6.87 25.09 11.68
N ARG A 66 7.30 25.24 12.95
CA ARG A 66 8.53 24.60 13.43
C ARG A 66 8.47 23.08 13.35
N GLN A 67 7.37 22.48 13.81
CA GLN A 67 7.17 21.03 13.69
C GLN A 67 7.18 20.59 12.21
N LEU A 68 6.57 21.34 11.30
CA LEU A 68 6.62 21.04 9.87
C LEU A 68 8.06 21.11 9.34
N GLN A 69 8.85 22.10 9.76
CA GLN A 69 10.27 22.19 9.40
C GLN A 69 11.08 20.99 9.93
N GLU A 70 10.83 20.55 11.17
CA GLU A 70 11.45 19.35 11.76
C GLU A 70 11.08 18.07 10.99
N LEU A 71 9.86 18.01 10.45
CA LEU A 71 9.39 16.93 9.57
C LEU A 71 9.93 17.00 8.14
N GLY A 72 10.80 17.97 7.83
CA GLY A 72 11.48 18.09 6.53
C GLY A 72 10.80 19.05 5.54
N TYR A 73 9.75 19.78 5.93
CA TYR A 73 9.20 20.83 5.08
C TYR A 73 10.15 22.04 5.02
N ARG A 74 10.55 22.43 3.82
CA ARG A 74 11.37 23.63 3.60
C ARG A 74 10.46 24.85 3.59
N ILE A 75 10.20 25.39 4.77
CA ILE A 75 9.41 26.61 4.96
C ILE A 75 10.34 27.76 5.28
N GLU A 76 10.39 28.76 4.40
CA GLU A 76 11.13 29.99 4.65
C GLU A 76 10.34 30.88 5.60
N THR A 77 11.04 31.47 6.58
CA THR A 77 10.46 32.38 7.58
C THR A 77 11.10 33.75 7.45
N SER A 78 10.29 34.81 7.37
CA SER A 78 10.75 36.20 7.33
C SER A 78 9.81 37.11 8.14
N SER A 79 10.15 38.40 8.23
CA SER A 79 9.25 39.42 8.80
C SER A 79 7.92 39.54 8.06
N LYS A 80 7.85 39.09 6.79
CA LYS A 80 6.62 39.06 5.98
C LYS A 80 5.75 37.82 6.24
N GLY A 81 6.27 36.83 6.97
CA GLY A 81 5.57 35.60 7.31
C GLY A 81 6.29 34.34 6.82
N TYR A 82 5.53 33.40 6.27
CA TYR A 82 6.00 32.07 5.88
C TYR A 82 5.79 31.80 4.40
N ARG A 83 6.71 31.07 3.77
CA ARG A 83 6.60 30.62 2.38
C ARG A 83 7.07 29.18 2.27
N LEU A 84 6.24 28.30 1.70
CA LEU A 84 6.62 26.91 1.44
C LEU A 84 7.49 26.87 0.17
N LEU A 85 8.70 26.31 0.28
CA LEU A 85 9.61 26.11 -0.85
C LEU A 85 9.46 24.69 -1.42
N SER A 86 9.42 23.70 -0.53
CA SER A 86 9.19 22.29 -0.87
C SER A 86 8.77 21.50 0.37
N GLY A 87 8.14 20.34 0.17
CA GLY A 87 7.83 19.37 1.22
C GLY A 87 8.70 18.11 1.11
N PRO A 88 8.76 17.28 2.17
CA PRO A 88 9.28 15.94 2.07
C PRO A 88 8.32 15.08 1.23
N ASP A 89 8.83 13.99 0.66
CA ASP A 89 8.00 13.00 -0.04
C ASP A 89 7.37 11.98 0.93
N THR A 90 7.17 12.37 2.19
CA THR A 90 6.58 11.50 3.21
C THR A 90 5.05 11.57 3.11
N PRO A 91 4.34 10.43 3.02
CA PRO A 91 2.89 10.36 2.95
C PRO A 91 2.25 10.61 4.33
N PHE A 92 2.46 11.81 4.88
CA PHE A 92 1.86 12.20 6.14
C PHE A 92 0.33 12.30 6.04
N PRO A 93 -0.40 12.13 7.15
CA PRO A 93 -1.88 12.12 7.12
C PRO A 93 -2.50 13.34 6.46
N TRP A 94 -1.96 14.54 6.72
CA TRP A 94 -2.46 15.79 6.13
C TRP A 94 -2.27 15.92 4.61
N ALA A 95 -1.51 15.03 3.97
CA ALA A 95 -1.41 14.98 2.51
C ALA A 95 -2.70 14.45 1.86
N PHE A 96 -3.63 13.87 2.64
CA PHE A 96 -4.83 13.18 2.14
C PHE A 96 -6.13 13.94 2.40
N GLY A 97 -6.06 15.23 2.73
CA GLY A 97 -7.23 16.11 2.86
C GLY A 97 -8.27 15.58 3.86
N GLU A 98 -9.51 15.40 3.41
CA GLU A 98 -10.62 14.89 4.25
C GLU A 98 -10.38 13.48 4.78
N ARG A 99 -9.52 12.69 4.13
CA ARG A 99 -9.15 11.32 4.55
C ARG A 99 -8.02 11.29 5.57
N ALA A 100 -7.51 12.44 6.01
CA ALA A 100 -6.37 12.51 6.92
C ALA A 100 -6.61 11.74 8.23
N ASP A 101 -7.84 11.66 8.72
CA ASP A 101 -8.19 10.92 9.94
C ASP A 101 -8.21 9.39 9.74
N ARG A 102 -8.18 8.92 8.49
CA ARG A 102 -8.07 7.51 8.12
C ARG A 102 -6.62 7.07 7.86
N VAL A 103 -5.65 7.98 7.96
CA VAL A 103 -4.24 7.69 7.69
C VAL A 103 -3.44 7.63 8.99
N HIS A 104 -2.91 6.46 9.29
CA HIS A 104 -2.02 6.23 10.42
C HIS A 104 -0.58 6.12 9.90
N TYR A 105 0.21 7.17 10.12
CA TYR A 105 1.62 7.21 9.73
C TYR A 105 2.53 6.82 10.90
N TYR A 106 3.55 6.01 10.60
CA TYR A 106 4.59 5.62 11.54
C TYR A 106 5.99 5.81 10.93
N PRO A 107 6.95 6.42 11.65
CA PRO A 107 8.34 6.45 11.20
C PRO A 107 8.95 5.04 11.07
N GLU A 108 8.67 4.16 12.02
CA GLU A 108 9.13 2.77 11.98
C GLU A 108 8.15 1.86 12.71
N VAL A 109 7.88 0.67 12.16
CA VAL A 109 7.03 -0.37 12.76
C VAL A 109 7.58 -1.77 12.48
N GLY A 110 7.09 -2.77 13.22
CA GLY A 110 7.30 -4.17 12.85
C GLY A 110 6.78 -4.46 11.43
N SER A 111 5.48 -4.30 11.21
CA SER A 111 4.86 -4.30 9.88
C SER A 111 3.58 -3.47 9.89
N THR A 112 3.28 -2.79 8.78
CA THR A 112 1.99 -2.11 8.58
C THR A 112 0.81 -3.07 8.67
N MET A 113 1.02 -4.34 8.30
CA MET A 113 0.00 -5.39 8.37
C MET A 113 -0.39 -5.74 9.82
N ASP A 114 0.54 -5.66 10.77
CA ASP A 114 0.27 -5.94 12.19
C ASP A 114 -0.60 -4.84 12.79
N ILE A 115 -0.20 -3.58 12.58
CA ILE A 115 -1.00 -2.42 12.99
C ILE A 115 -2.38 -2.43 12.34
N ALA A 116 -2.45 -2.77 11.05
CA ALA A 116 -3.74 -2.85 10.35
C ALA A 116 -4.64 -3.94 10.93
N MET A 117 -4.08 -5.08 11.36
CA MET A 117 -4.82 -6.15 12.02
C MET A 117 -5.42 -5.68 13.36
N GLU A 118 -4.63 -4.95 14.16
CA GLU A 118 -5.08 -4.37 15.43
C GLU A 118 -6.21 -3.36 15.22
N LEU A 119 -6.03 -2.40 14.29
CA LEU A 119 -7.05 -1.38 13.98
C LEU A 119 -8.34 -2.00 13.42
N ALA A 120 -8.22 -3.00 12.54
CA ALA A 120 -9.38 -3.67 11.94
C ALA A 120 -10.20 -4.41 13.00
N ARG A 121 -9.55 -5.13 13.92
CA ARG A 121 -10.20 -5.78 15.08
C ARG A 121 -10.77 -4.77 16.07
N GLY A 122 -10.15 -3.60 16.18
CA GLY A 122 -10.68 -2.45 16.94
C GLY A 122 -11.90 -1.77 16.29
N GLY A 123 -12.37 -2.25 15.15
CA GLY A 123 -13.59 -1.74 14.50
C GLY A 123 -13.39 -0.48 13.67
N CYS A 124 -12.16 -0.20 13.20
CA CYS A 124 -11.95 0.94 12.31
C CYS A 124 -12.79 0.83 11.02
N SER A 125 -13.06 1.98 10.40
CA SER A 125 -13.80 2.04 9.14
C SER A 125 -13.02 1.38 8.00
N GLY A 126 -13.76 0.93 6.96
CA GLY A 126 -13.14 0.59 5.69
C GLY A 126 -12.37 1.76 5.09
N SER A 127 -11.43 1.45 4.21
CA SER A 127 -10.47 2.38 3.61
C SER A 127 -9.57 3.09 4.64
N THR A 128 -9.38 2.53 5.84
CA THR A 128 -8.34 3.02 6.76
C THR A 128 -6.98 2.57 6.26
N VAL A 129 -5.99 3.46 6.23
CA VAL A 129 -4.65 3.19 5.70
C VAL A 129 -3.59 3.36 6.78
N VAL A 130 -2.79 2.32 6.97
CA VAL A 130 -1.55 2.39 7.76
C VAL A 130 -0.39 2.57 6.80
N VAL A 131 0.46 3.56 7.03
CA VAL A 131 1.66 3.82 6.21
C VAL A 131 2.88 3.86 7.12
N ALA A 132 3.99 3.29 6.67
CA ALA A 132 5.26 3.37 7.39
C ALA A 132 6.40 3.87 6.50
N GLU A 133 7.31 4.66 7.06
CA GLU A 133 8.56 5.01 6.38
C GLU A 133 9.52 3.80 6.34
N ARG A 134 9.54 2.99 7.40
CA ARG A 134 10.34 1.76 7.51
C ARG A 134 9.56 0.62 8.17
N GLN A 135 9.86 -0.62 7.78
CA GLN A 135 9.40 -1.81 8.50
C GLN A 135 10.60 -2.67 8.92
N THR A 136 10.67 -3.08 10.19
CA THR A 136 11.73 -3.97 10.70
C THR A 136 11.45 -5.45 10.44
N ARG A 137 10.17 -5.80 10.22
CA ARG A 137 9.68 -7.17 9.95
C ARG A 137 8.66 -7.17 8.80
N GLY A 138 8.96 -6.45 7.72
CA GLY A 138 8.10 -6.38 6.54
C GLY A 138 7.79 -7.77 5.98
N ARG A 139 6.53 -8.02 5.59
CA ARG A 139 6.07 -9.38 5.22
C ARG A 139 5.83 -9.51 3.73
N GLY A 140 6.35 -10.60 3.16
CA GLY A 140 5.94 -11.19 1.89
C GLY A 140 5.18 -12.49 2.10
N ARG A 141 4.87 -13.19 1.00
CA ARG A 141 4.26 -14.52 1.03
C ARG A 141 5.22 -15.58 1.57
N LEU A 142 4.67 -16.66 2.14
CA LEU A 142 5.42 -17.79 2.70
C LEU A 142 6.54 -17.36 3.67
N GLN A 143 6.24 -16.42 4.58
CA GLN A 143 7.19 -15.90 5.59
C GLN A 143 8.45 -15.22 5.02
N ARG A 144 8.47 -14.90 3.72
CA ARG A 144 9.57 -14.13 3.13
C ARG A 144 9.56 -12.70 3.67
N ASN A 145 10.75 -12.15 3.88
CA ASN A 145 10.90 -10.75 4.30
C ASN A 145 10.72 -9.81 3.10
N TRP A 146 9.95 -8.74 3.28
CA TRP A 146 9.90 -7.62 2.34
C TRP A 146 10.80 -6.50 2.88
N GLN A 147 11.96 -6.29 2.24
CA GLN A 147 12.91 -5.27 2.67
C GLN A 147 12.31 -3.86 2.56
N SER A 148 12.09 -3.23 3.71
CA SER A 148 11.34 -1.98 3.84
C SER A 148 12.21 -0.84 4.37
N THR A 149 13.24 -0.47 3.61
CA THR A 149 14.13 0.65 3.95
C THR A 149 13.50 1.99 3.58
N ALA A 150 13.94 3.08 4.22
CA ALA A 150 13.45 4.42 3.93
C ALA A 150 13.47 4.75 2.42
N GLY A 151 12.49 5.54 1.98
CA GLY A 151 12.29 5.92 0.58
C GLY A 151 11.36 5.00 -0.23
N GLY A 152 10.96 3.84 0.28
CA GLY A 152 9.87 3.06 -0.32
C GLY A 152 8.49 3.56 0.11
N LEU A 153 7.44 3.01 -0.47
CA LEU A 153 6.05 3.23 -0.05
C LEU A 153 5.49 1.91 0.48
N TYR A 154 5.31 1.82 1.78
CA TYR A 154 4.84 0.63 2.48
C TYR A 154 3.55 0.97 3.21
N PHE A 155 2.44 0.39 2.75
CA PHE A 155 1.16 0.66 3.37
C PHE A 155 0.28 -0.59 3.42
N THR A 156 -0.68 -0.57 4.33
CA THR A 156 -1.76 -1.54 4.39
C THR A 156 -3.09 -0.80 4.41
N MET A 157 -3.97 -1.11 3.46
CA MET A 157 -5.34 -0.61 3.42
C MET A 157 -6.29 -1.65 4.00
N ILE A 158 -7.13 -1.23 4.95
CA ILE A 158 -8.12 -2.07 5.62
C ILE A 158 -9.43 -1.96 4.86
N LEU A 159 -9.91 -3.09 4.34
CA LEU A 159 -11.12 -3.19 3.51
C LEU A 159 -12.20 -3.95 4.25
N ARG A 160 -13.46 -3.61 4.01
CA ARG A 160 -14.63 -4.36 4.50
C ARG A 160 -15.58 -4.68 3.34
N PRO A 161 -15.14 -5.51 2.38
CA PRO A 161 -15.90 -5.74 1.14
C PRO A 161 -17.13 -6.61 1.40
N GLN A 162 -18.23 -6.30 0.72
CA GLN A 162 -19.40 -7.16 0.67
C GLN A 162 -19.25 -8.19 -0.47
N MET A 163 -18.45 -9.23 -0.23
CA MET A 163 -18.21 -10.29 -1.21
C MET A 163 -17.96 -11.64 -0.55
N GLU A 164 -18.11 -12.70 -1.34
CA GLU A 164 -17.87 -14.07 -0.90
C GLU A 164 -16.38 -14.35 -0.71
N PRO A 165 -15.97 -15.06 0.38
CA PRO A 165 -14.57 -15.43 0.62
C PRO A 165 -13.89 -16.13 -0.56
N SER A 166 -14.64 -16.93 -1.34
CA SER A 166 -14.19 -17.66 -2.53
C SER A 166 -13.73 -16.77 -3.68
N THR A 167 -14.09 -15.49 -3.68
CA THR A 167 -13.72 -14.51 -4.71
C THR A 167 -12.69 -13.49 -4.22
N SER A 168 -12.21 -13.61 -2.98
CA SER A 168 -11.32 -12.64 -2.34
C SER A 168 -9.95 -12.49 -3.03
N SER A 169 -9.52 -13.50 -3.80
CA SER A 169 -8.35 -13.41 -4.68
C SER A 169 -8.45 -12.27 -5.71
N LEU A 170 -9.66 -11.88 -6.11
CA LEU A 170 -9.88 -10.75 -7.02
C LEU A 170 -9.41 -9.42 -6.43
N ILE A 171 -9.40 -9.26 -5.10
CA ILE A 171 -8.90 -8.05 -4.44
C ILE A 171 -7.41 -7.85 -4.76
N ASN A 172 -6.61 -8.91 -4.70
CA ASN A 172 -5.17 -8.82 -5.02
C ASN A 172 -4.95 -8.53 -6.51
N LEU A 173 -5.71 -9.17 -7.40
CA LEU A 173 -5.60 -8.92 -8.84
C LEU A 173 -6.04 -7.49 -9.18
N ALA A 174 -7.12 -7.01 -8.57
CA ALA A 174 -7.61 -5.65 -8.73
C ALA A 174 -6.59 -4.62 -8.26
N ALA A 175 -5.98 -4.83 -7.09
CA ALA A 175 -4.93 -3.96 -6.57
C ALA A 175 -3.72 -3.91 -7.50
N ALA A 176 -3.35 -5.04 -8.10
CA ALA A 176 -2.25 -5.10 -9.08
C ALA A 176 -2.58 -4.32 -10.35
N VAL A 177 -3.81 -4.45 -10.85
CA VAL A 177 -4.31 -3.70 -12.03
C VAL A 177 -4.38 -2.21 -11.74
N ASP A 178 -4.92 -1.79 -10.60
CA ASP A 178 -5.05 -0.38 -10.27
C ASP A 178 -3.71 0.28 -9.99
N LEU A 179 -2.77 -0.42 -9.35
CA LEU A 179 -1.41 0.06 -9.20
C LEU A 179 -0.72 0.18 -10.57
N ALA A 180 -0.94 -0.79 -11.48
CA ALA A 180 -0.43 -0.73 -12.84
C ALA A 180 -0.92 0.52 -13.58
N ASP A 181 -2.23 0.74 -13.58
CA ASP A 181 -2.87 1.89 -14.24
C ASP A 181 -2.38 3.23 -13.64
N VAL A 182 -2.21 3.31 -12.32
CA VAL A 182 -1.69 4.50 -11.65
C VAL A 182 -0.25 4.80 -12.07
N LEU A 183 0.63 3.81 -12.07
CA LEU A 183 2.04 4.00 -12.43
C LEU A 183 2.20 4.33 -13.92
N GLU A 184 1.40 3.73 -14.78
CA GLU A 184 1.35 4.03 -16.20
C GLU A 184 0.84 5.46 -16.45
N SER A 185 -0.26 5.86 -15.79
CA SER A 185 -0.85 7.19 -15.95
C SER A 185 0.03 8.30 -15.40
N LEU A 186 0.68 8.10 -14.25
CA LEU A 186 1.49 9.14 -13.61
C LEU A 186 2.87 9.27 -14.23
N TYR A 187 3.50 8.15 -14.61
CA TYR A 187 4.92 8.12 -14.93
C TYR A 187 5.25 7.46 -16.27
N GLY A 188 4.26 6.95 -17.01
CA GLY A 188 4.46 6.23 -18.27
C GLY A 188 5.13 4.86 -18.08
N ILE A 189 5.12 4.31 -16.87
CA ILE A 189 5.78 3.04 -16.55
C ILE A 189 4.87 1.89 -16.95
N ARG A 190 5.28 1.12 -17.96
CA ARG A 190 4.57 -0.09 -18.40
C ARG A 190 4.93 -1.26 -17.49
N VAL A 191 3.99 -1.65 -16.64
CA VAL A 191 4.19 -2.77 -15.72
C VAL A 191 3.68 -4.09 -16.29
N GLN A 192 4.31 -5.17 -15.85
CA GLN A 192 3.90 -6.54 -16.08
C GLN A 192 3.44 -7.16 -14.77
N LEU A 193 2.42 -8.02 -14.83
CA LEU A 193 1.84 -8.67 -13.65
C LEU A 193 2.23 -10.14 -13.62
N LYS A 194 2.81 -10.57 -12.51
CA LYS A 194 3.14 -11.97 -12.24
C LYS A 194 2.20 -12.50 -11.16
N TRP A 195 1.49 -13.57 -11.48
CA TRP A 195 0.56 -14.21 -10.56
C TRP A 195 1.35 -14.77 -9.36
N PRO A 196 0.82 -14.71 -8.13
CA PRO A 196 -0.48 -14.13 -7.79
C PRO A 196 -0.45 -12.63 -7.46
N ASN A 197 0.73 -12.01 -7.27
CA ASN A 197 0.81 -10.79 -6.49
C ASN A 197 2.02 -9.88 -6.75
N ASP A 198 2.80 -10.15 -7.79
CA ASP A 198 4.02 -9.42 -8.10
C ASP A 198 3.79 -8.42 -9.25
N VAL A 199 4.22 -7.18 -9.05
CA VAL A 199 4.23 -6.13 -10.09
C VAL A 199 5.68 -5.91 -10.52
N LEU A 200 5.93 -6.05 -11.81
CA LEU A 200 7.26 -6.12 -12.40
C LEU A 200 7.45 -5.08 -13.50
N VAL A 201 8.70 -4.69 -13.76
CA VAL A 201 9.13 -3.96 -14.96
C VAL A 201 10.39 -4.63 -15.48
N ASP A 202 10.39 -5.03 -16.75
CA ASP A 202 11.47 -5.80 -17.38
C ASP A 202 11.90 -7.03 -16.55
N GLY A 203 10.92 -7.77 -16.03
CA GLY A 203 11.17 -8.94 -15.17
C GLY A 203 11.71 -8.64 -13.77
N ARG A 204 11.99 -7.37 -13.42
CA ARG A 204 12.46 -6.95 -12.10
C ARG A 204 11.30 -6.51 -11.22
N LYS A 205 11.36 -6.81 -9.92
CA LYS A 205 10.30 -6.53 -8.97
C LYS A 205 10.20 -5.04 -8.61
N LEU A 206 9.04 -4.44 -8.90
CA LEU A 206 8.72 -3.06 -8.56
C LEU A 206 7.86 -2.99 -7.30
N ALA A 207 6.84 -3.84 -7.19
CA ALA A 207 5.97 -3.91 -6.04
C ALA A 207 5.53 -5.34 -5.71
N GLY A 208 5.14 -5.54 -4.46
CA GLY A 208 4.52 -6.77 -3.97
C GLY A 208 3.22 -6.46 -3.26
N ILE A 209 2.20 -7.26 -3.52
CA ILE A 209 0.87 -7.14 -2.91
C ILE A 209 0.61 -8.34 -2.02
N LEU A 210 -0.02 -8.15 -0.87
CA LEU A 210 -0.34 -9.23 0.06
C LEU A 210 -1.67 -8.91 0.73
N SER A 211 -2.66 -9.79 0.57
CA SER A 211 -3.88 -9.72 1.36
C SER A 211 -3.87 -10.72 2.52
N GLN A 212 -4.40 -10.29 3.66
CA GLN A 212 -4.80 -11.16 4.77
C GLN A 212 -6.27 -10.91 5.07
N MET A 213 -7.03 -11.99 5.19
CA MET A 213 -8.48 -11.94 5.33
C MET A 213 -8.89 -12.56 6.67
N VAL A 214 -9.84 -11.91 7.34
CA VAL A 214 -10.61 -12.49 8.43
C VAL A 214 -12.05 -12.60 7.95
N ALA A 215 -12.59 -13.81 8.00
CA ALA A 215 -13.90 -14.13 7.45
C ALA A 215 -14.58 -15.21 8.29
N ASP A 216 -15.90 -15.12 8.37
CA ASP A 216 -16.79 -16.22 8.72
C ASP A 216 -17.10 -17.03 7.44
N PRO A 217 -17.69 -18.25 7.52
CA PRO A 217 -18.02 -19.05 6.34
C PRO A 217 -18.82 -18.31 5.26
N ASP A 218 -19.71 -17.41 5.66
CA ASP A 218 -20.66 -16.73 4.78
C ASP A 218 -20.33 -15.25 4.51
N ARG A 219 -19.27 -14.70 5.14
CA ARG A 219 -18.93 -13.28 4.96
C ARG A 219 -17.48 -12.96 5.29
N ILE A 220 -16.94 -11.99 4.57
CA ILE A 220 -15.66 -11.36 4.91
C ILE A 220 -15.90 -10.29 5.98
N GLU A 221 -15.21 -10.37 7.11
CA GLU A 221 -15.25 -9.33 8.14
C GLU A 221 -14.38 -8.14 7.75
N PHE A 222 -13.14 -8.44 7.33
CA PHE A 222 -12.22 -7.47 6.74
C PHE A 222 -11.09 -8.14 5.95
N VAL A 223 -10.47 -7.35 5.06
CA VAL A 223 -9.25 -7.71 4.35
C VAL A 223 -8.21 -6.62 4.57
N ASN A 224 -7.04 -7.00 5.07
CA ASN A 224 -5.87 -6.13 5.12
C ASN A 224 -5.07 -6.33 3.83
N LEU A 225 -5.07 -5.31 2.98
CA LEU A 225 -4.35 -5.28 1.71
C LEU A 225 -3.03 -4.52 1.88
N GLY A 226 -1.95 -5.26 2.11
CA GLY A 226 -0.58 -4.75 2.19
C GLY A 226 0.02 -4.57 0.80
N ILE A 227 0.60 -3.40 0.55
CA ILE A 227 1.30 -3.08 -0.68
C ILE A 227 2.64 -2.46 -0.34
N GLY A 228 3.71 -3.10 -0.82
CA GLY A 228 5.06 -2.57 -0.77
C GLY A 228 5.51 -2.18 -2.16
N ILE A 229 5.89 -0.91 -2.35
CA ILE A 229 6.35 -0.36 -3.62
C ILE A 229 7.77 0.17 -3.44
N ASN A 230 8.67 -0.25 -4.32
CA ASN A 230 10.00 0.34 -4.42
C ASN A 230 9.88 1.70 -5.11
N VAL A 231 10.12 2.80 -4.40
CA VAL A 231 9.95 4.16 -4.95
C VAL A 231 11.28 4.87 -5.10
N HIS A 232 11.90 5.26 -3.98
CA HIS A 232 13.22 5.89 -3.93
C HIS A 232 14.26 5.02 -3.19
N ASN A 233 13.83 3.96 -2.52
CA ASN A 233 14.71 3.08 -1.77
C ASN A 233 15.72 2.37 -2.69
N ASP A 234 16.86 2.00 -2.11
CA ASP A 234 17.90 1.26 -2.81
C ASP A 234 17.43 -0.18 -3.09
N THR A 235 17.39 -0.55 -4.37
CA THR A 235 16.99 -1.89 -4.82
C THR A 235 18.14 -2.75 -5.33
N ARG A 236 19.38 -2.23 -5.35
CA ARG A 236 20.52 -2.87 -6.05
C ARG A 236 20.88 -4.26 -5.52
N ASN A 237 20.70 -4.48 -4.22
CA ASN A 237 21.07 -5.72 -3.53
C ASN A 237 19.86 -6.60 -3.16
N LEU A 238 18.68 -6.30 -3.72
CA LEU A 238 17.48 -7.10 -3.44
C LEU A 238 17.46 -8.38 -4.26
N GLN A 239 16.95 -9.45 -3.64
CA GLN A 239 16.72 -10.75 -4.26
C GLN A 239 15.25 -11.17 -4.07
N PRO A 240 14.51 -11.50 -5.13
CA PRO A 240 14.89 -11.46 -6.55
C PRO A 240 15.19 -10.02 -7.05
N PRO A 241 15.79 -9.85 -8.25
CA PRO A 241 16.12 -8.54 -8.79
C PRO A 241 14.94 -7.57 -8.75
N ALA A 242 15.21 -6.34 -8.33
CA ALA A 242 14.20 -5.31 -8.10
C ALA A 242 14.58 -3.98 -8.73
N VAL A 243 13.58 -3.14 -8.94
CA VAL A 243 13.69 -1.81 -9.54
C VAL A 243 12.77 -0.85 -8.78
N SER A 244 13.09 0.44 -8.79
CA SER A 244 12.29 1.47 -8.12
C SER A 244 11.63 2.42 -9.12
N VAL A 245 10.49 3.00 -8.76
CA VAL A 245 9.76 3.96 -9.62
C VAL A 245 10.68 5.12 -10.03
N ALA A 246 11.43 5.69 -9.10
CA ALA A 246 12.34 6.81 -9.39
C ALA A 246 13.50 6.45 -10.33
N SER A 247 13.88 5.18 -10.41
CA SER A 247 14.90 4.74 -11.38
C SER A 247 14.38 4.54 -12.80
N LEU A 248 13.06 4.55 -12.99
CA LEU A 248 12.37 4.26 -14.26
C LEU A 248 11.84 5.52 -14.95
N THR A 249 11.90 6.67 -14.32
CA THR A 249 11.35 7.92 -14.86
C THR A 249 12.23 9.12 -14.53
N ALA A 250 12.26 10.10 -15.43
CA ALA A 250 12.89 11.39 -15.19
C ALA A 250 11.96 12.39 -14.47
N GLN A 251 10.68 12.03 -14.30
CA GLN A 251 9.71 12.88 -13.62
C GLN A 251 9.89 12.83 -12.10
N PRO A 252 9.60 13.93 -11.37
CA PRO A 252 9.56 13.89 -9.91
C PRO A 252 8.51 12.87 -9.42
N VAL A 253 8.95 11.91 -8.61
CA VAL A 253 8.08 10.86 -8.06
C VAL A 253 7.64 11.26 -6.66
N SER A 254 6.33 11.14 -6.40
CA SER A 254 5.77 11.37 -5.07
C SER A 254 5.04 10.15 -4.53
N ARG A 255 5.51 9.63 -3.39
CA ARG A 255 4.87 8.54 -2.65
C ARG A 255 3.45 8.89 -2.21
N ALA A 256 3.23 10.12 -1.74
CA ALA A 256 1.90 10.57 -1.34
C ALA A 256 0.94 10.61 -2.55
N HIS A 257 1.42 11.06 -3.72
CA HIS A 257 0.62 11.10 -4.93
C HIS A 257 0.28 9.69 -5.45
N ILE A 258 1.25 8.77 -5.45
CA ILE A 258 1.01 7.35 -5.79
C ILE A 258 -0.07 6.75 -4.88
N LEU A 259 0.06 6.93 -3.56
CA LEU A 259 -0.92 6.40 -2.61
C LEU A 259 -2.31 7.02 -2.81
N ALA A 260 -2.39 8.34 -2.99
CA ALA A 260 -3.68 9.02 -3.21
C ALA A 260 -4.35 8.54 -4.50
N SER A 261 -3.62 8.47 -5.62
CA SER A 261 -4.16 8.01 -6.90
C SER A 261 -4.57 6.53 -6.88
N PHE A 262 -3.78 5.68 -6.21
CA PHE A 262 -4.16 4.28 -5.99
C PHE A 262 -5.43 4.18 -5.14
N TRP A 263 -5.49 4.93 -4.04
CA TRP A 263 -6.64 4.93 -3.14
C TRP A 263 -7.91 5.36 -3.86
N ASP A 264 -7.90 6.49 -4.57
CA ASP A 264 -9.07 6.98 -5.31
C ASP A 264 -9.60 5.94 -6.29
N ARG A 265 -8.70 5.31 -7.06
CA ARG A 265 -9.06 4.31 -8.05
C ARG A 265 -9.60 3.03 -7.42
N PHE A 266 -8.93 2.56 -6.37
CA PHE A 266 -9.26 1.30 -5.73
C PHE A 266 -10.56 1.41 -4.91
N GLU A 267 -10.76 2.51 -4.20
CA GLU A 267 -12.01 2.81 -3.48
C GLU A 267 -13.18 2.91 -4.46
N GLN A 268 -13.02 3.64 -5.57
CA GLN A 268 -14.05 3.69 -6.62
C GLN A 268 -14.42 2.29 -7.15
N ARG A 269 -13.44 1.42 -7.36
CA ARG A 269 -13.68 0.04 -7.82
C ARG A 269 -14.46 -0.79 -6.78
N LEU A 270 -14.15 -0.62 -5.50
CA LEU A 270 -14.86 -1.33 -4.44
C LEU A 270 -16.28 -0.80 -4.26
N ASP A 271 -16.47 0.51 -4.38
CA ASP A 271 -17.78 1.17 -4.27
C ASP A 271 -18.75 0.74 -5.37
N THR A 272 -18.26 0.51 -6.60
CA THR A 272 -19.12 -0.02 -7.68
C THR A 272 -19.43 -1.51 -7.50
N GLY A 273 -18.63 -2.24 -6.73
CA GLY A 273 -18.72 -3.69 -6.55
C GLY A 273 -18.43 -4.51 -7.82
N ASP A 274 -18.11 -3.87 -8.95
CA ASP A 274 -17.90 -4.54 -10.23
C ASP A 274 -16.44 -4.94 -10.41
N LEU A 275 -16.15 -6.20 -10.08
CA LEU A 275 -14.84 -6.82 -10.29
C LEU A 275 -14.75 -7.60 -11.62
N SER A 276 -15.78 -7.59 -12.45
CA SER A 276 -15.85 -8.42 -13.67
C SER A 276 -14.75 -8.07 -14.69
N GLY A 277 -14.34 -6.80 -14.74
CA GLY A 277 -13.27 -6.30 -15.60
C GLY A 277 -11.85 -6.64 -15.14
N VAL A 278 -11.67 -7.05 -13.87
CA VAL A 278 -10.33 -7.23 -13.27
C VAL A 278 -9.53 -8.31 -13.99
N VAL A 279 -10.12 -9.48 -14.23
CA VAL A 279 -9.42 -10.60 -14.88
C VAL A 279 -9.01 -10.25 -16.31
N PRO A 280 -9.88 -9.71 -17.19
CA PRO A 280 -9.46 -9.21 -18.50
C PRO A 280 -8.34 -8.17 -18.44
N GLN A 281 -8.44 -7.18 -17.54
CA GLN A 281 -7.42 -6.13 -17.37
C GLN A 281 -6.08 -6.71 -16.90
N TRP A 282 -6.12 -7.70 -16.02
CA TRP A 282 -4.92 -8.39 -15.53
C TRP A 282 -4.25 -9.20 -16.65
N LYS A 283 -5.04 -9.93 -17.46
CA LYS A 283 -4.55 -10.74 -18.59
C LYS A 283 -3.78 -9.91 -19.61
N GLN A 284 -4.18 -8.66 -19.85
CA GLN A 284 -3.48 -7.74 -20.77
C GLN A 284 -2.03 -7.44 -20.35
N ARG A 285 -1.70 -7.62 -19.06
CA ARG A 285 -0.38 -7.35 -18.49
C ARG A 285 0.32 -8.61 -17.99
N ALA A 286 -0.27 -9.77 -18.23
CA ALA A 286 0.16 -11.02 -17.64
C ALA A 286 1.54 -11.46 -18.17
N LEU A 287 2.54 -11.51 -17.28
CA LEU A 287 3.82 -12.15 -17.60
C LEU A 287 3.75 -13.67 -17.45
N THR A 288 2.80 -14.16 -16.65
CA THR A 288 2.75 -15.58 -16.24
C THR A 288 2.15 -16.49 -17.32
N LEU A 289 1.19 -16.00 -18.08
CA LEU A 289 0.51 -16.80 -19.09
C LEU A 289 1.45 -17.20 -20.23
N GLY A 290 1.32 -18.44 -20.69
CA GLY A 290 2.18 -19.07 -21.69
C GLY A 290 3.49 -19.63 -21.14
N ARG A 291 3.80 -19.47 -19.85
CA ARG A 291 5.05 -19.96 -19.24
C ARG A 291 4.87 -21.29 -18.52
N HIS A 292 5.93 -22.08 -18.47
CA HIS A 292 6.06 -23.20 -17.53
C HIS A 292 6.25 -22.64 -16.12
N VAL A 293 5.44 -23.12 -15.18
CA VAL A 293 5.45 -22.64 -13.80
C VAL A 293 5.35 -23.79 -12.81
N LYS A 294 5.95 -23.56 -11.64
CA LYS A 294 5.68 -24.32 -10.42
C LYS A 294 4.90 -23.45 -9.47
N VAL A 295 3.77 -23.95 -8.97
CA VAL A 295 2.97 -23.27 -7.95
C VAL A 295 3.01 -24.06 -6.66
N GLN A 296 3.61 -23.49 -5.63
CA GLN A 296 3.68 -24.07 -4.29
C GLN A 296 2.53 -23.54 -3.43
N THR A 297 1.65 -24.43 -2.97
CA THR A 297 0.67 -24.11 -1.93
C THR A 297 1.17 -24.59 -0.56
N PHE A 298 0.36 -24.52 0.48
CA PHE A 298 0.74 -25.10 1.78
C PHE A 298 0.73 -26.64 1.75
N HIS A 299 -0.11 -27.25 0.90
CA HIS A 299 -0.35 -28.70 0.91
C HIS A 299 0.37 -29.44 -0.21
N GLU A 300 0.60 -28.78 -1.33
CA GLU A 300 0.96 -29.45 -2.58
C GLU A 300 1.72 -28.52 -3.53
N MET A 301 2.38 -29.13 -4.52
CA MET A 301 3.07 -28.45 -5.59
C MET A 301 2.38 -28.80 -6.91
N TYR A 302 2.04 -27.79 -7.68
CA TYR A 302 1.50 -27.93 -9.02
C TYR A 302 2.56 -27.52 -10.06
N GLU A 303 2.63 -28.24 -11.17
CA GLU A 303 3.57 -27.95 -12.27
C GLU A 303 2.85 -28.08 -13.61
N GLY A 304 3.12 -27.13 -14.51
CA GLY A 304 2.51 -27.11 -15.84
C GLY A 304 2.67 -25.77 -16.55
N VAL A 305 2.05 -25.65 -17.72
CA VAL A 305 1.98 -24.39 -18.46
C VAL A 305 0.80 -23.57 -17.93
N ALA A 306 1.05 -22.32 -17.51
CA ALA A 306 0.00 -21.39 -17.15
C ALA A 306 -0.76 -20.95 -18.41
N VAL A 307 -1.98 -21.47 -18.60
CA VAL A 307 -2.74 -21.29 -19.84
C VAL A 307 -3.79 -20.20 -19.73
N ASP A 308 -4.37 -20.00 -18.55
CA ASP A 308 -5.39 -18.97 -18.35
C ASP A 308 -5.61 -18.61 -16.88
N ILE A 309 -6.53 -17.68 -16.61
CA ILE A 309 -7.03 -17.35 -15.26
C ILE A 309 -8.57 -17.45 -15.25
N GLU A 310 -9.09 -18.13 -14.24
CA GLU A 310 -10.53 -18.24 -13.94
C GLU A 310 -11.14 -16.90 -13.52
N LYS A 311 -12.48 -16.81 -13.56
CA LYS A 311 -13.22 -15.60 -13.17
C LYS A 311 -13.01 -15.19 -11.70
N ASN A 312 -12.65 -16.13 -10.83
CA ASN A 312 -12.31 -15.87 -9.42
C ASN A 312 -10.83 -15.48 -9.21
N GLY A 313 -10.00 -15.50 -10.26
CA GLY A 313 -8.56 -15.21 -10.17
C GLY A 313 -7.64 -16.42 -10.00
N GLY A 314 -8.17 -17.65 -9.99
CA GLY A 314 -7.38 -18.88 -9.96
C GLY A 314 -6.59 -19.08 -11.25
N LEU A 315 -5.34 -19.53 -11.12
CA LEU A 315 -4.45 -19.80 -12.26
C LEU A 315 -4.74 -21.20 -12.83
N ILE A 316 -5.06 -21.27 -14.11
CA ILE A 316 -5.29 -22.53 -14.82
C ILE A 316 -3.96 -23.03 -15.38
N LEU A 317 -3.57 -24.24 -14.97
CA LEU A 317 -2.37 -24.93 -15.44
C LEU A 317 -2.76 -26.10 -16.33
N LYS A 318 -2.05 -26.26 -17.44
CA LYS A 318 -2.05 -27.49 -18.24
C LYS A 318 -0.85 -28.35 -17.82
N THR A 319 -1.10 -29.52 -17.25
CA THR A 319 -0.06 -30.45 -16.77
C THR A 319 0.64 -31.16 -17.93
N ALA A 320 1.74 -31.86 -17.63
CA ALA A 320 2.49 -32.63 -18.63
C ALA A 320 1.65 -33.76 -19.26
N GLU A 321 0.70 -34.32 -18.52
CA GLU A 321 -0.24 -35.35 -18.96
C GLU A 321 -1.40 -34.76 -19.80
N GLY A 322 -1.45 -33.43 -19.97
CA GLY A 322 -2.47 -32.73 -20.74
C GLY A 322 -3.75 -32.39 -19.98
N ASN A 323 -3.81 -32.69 -18.67
CA ASN A 323 -4.93 -32.33 -17.81
C ASN A 323 -4.91 -30.83 -17.44
N TYR A 324 -6.06 -30.28 -17.10
CA TYR A 324 -6.19 -28.91 -16.60
C TYR A 324 -6.47 -28.93 -15.10
N THR A 325 -5.77 -28.08 -14.34
CA THR A 325 -6.00 -27.87 -12.92
C THR A 325 -6.00 -26.38 -12.60
N THR A 326 -6.82 -25.97 -11.63
CA THR A 326 -6.90 -24.57 -11.18
C THR A 326 -6.27 -24.42 -9.81
N VAL A 327 -5.33 -23.49 -9.69
CA VAL A 327 -4.68 -23.15 -8.42
C VAL A 327 -5.16 -21.77 -7.96
N ILE A 328 -5.89 -21.72 -6.85
CA ILE A 328 -6.53 -20.49 -6.35
C ILE A 328 -5.52 -19.61 -5.59
N TYR A 329 -4.55 -20.23 -4.92
CA TYR A 329 -3.52 -19.55 -4.14
C TYR A 329 -2.22 -20.35 -4.17
N GLY A 330 -1.10 -19.66 -4.08
CA GLY A 330 0.22 -20.30 -3.98
C GLY A 330 1.33 -19.34 -4.39
N ASP A 331 2.58 -19.72 -4.19
CA ASP A 331 3.72 -18.99 -4.74
C ASP A 331 4.07 -19.56 -6.11
N CYS A 332 4.08 -18.71 -7.13
CA CYS A 332 4.36 -19.11 -8.50
C CYS A 332 5.79 -18.77 -8.91
N PHE A 333 6.51 -19.80 -9.31
CA PHE A 333 7.87 -19.74 -9.80
C PHE A 333 7.82 -19.98 -11.30
N HIS A 334 8.26 -18.99 -12.07
CA HIS A 334 8.48 -19.19 -13.51
C HIS A 334 9.71 -20.07 -13.65
N GLN A 335 9.58 -21.14 -14.41
CA GLN A 335 10.73 -21.92 -14.82
C GLN A 335 11.28 -21.24 -16.07
N ASP A 336 12.46 -20.66 -15.95
CA ASP A 336 13.18 -20.17 -17.12
C ASP A 336 13.41 -21.36 -18.05
N GLY A 337 13.05 -21.19 -19.32
CA GLY A 337 13.30 -22.17 -20.38
C GLY A 337 14.75 -22.15 -20.84
#